data_AF-A0A662X2G8-F1
#
_entry.id   AF-A0A662X2G8-F1
#
_cell.length_a   1.000
_cell.length_b   1.000
_cell.length_c   1.000
_cell.angle_alpha   90.00
_cell.angle_beta   90.00
_cell.angle_gamma   90.00
#
_symmetry.space_group_name_H-M   'P 1'
#
loop_
_entity.id
_entity.type
_entity.pdbx_description
1 polymer ?
#
loop_
_entity_poly.entity_id
_entity_poly.type
_entity_poly.pdbx_seq_one_letter_code
_entity_poly.pdbx_strand_id
1 'polypeptide(L)'
;MNKCSYAFEMQLLLHPNFKNPDGAIKKIVMKCNLQLGATQKVAERHYEKVRRYILDGIRKLMSEVDTTPSDPEVVAPPPAAVFSEDLMELFSETADEVTPPPPVETRTMMAQLRMDEEFDRWITTPTTLRAVRQGEFKSVLAYWHRQSDEGTFRLLPLVARVVYSMPASSAQIERDFGMAGRMVVPHRSSLAPYNIDMSTFLNCNREYCDITQCPKLSADTASERIPSNMMVSMERELDDDFGSLAYFFSSTSIELGLDDDEEDRLTL
;
A
#
# COMPACT_ATOMS: atom_id res chain seq x y z
N MET A 1 -1.28 21.28 12.08
CA MET A 1 -1.14 20.83 10.68
C MET A 1 -2.02 19.60 10.46
N ASN A 2 -2.98 19.69 9.55
CA ASN A 2 -3.74 18.51 9.12
C ASN A 2 -2.78 17.51 8.47
N LYS A 3 -2.91 16.22 8.81
CA LYS A 3 -2.12 15.14 8.19
C LYS A 3 -2.57 15.00 6.73
N CYS A 4 -1.76 15.50 5.79
CA CYS A 4 -1.91 15.19 4.37
C CYS A 4 -1.29 13.82 4.10
N SER A 5 -1.98 13.01 3.29
CA SER A 5 -1.56 11.65 2.99
C SER A 5 -0.41 11.53 2.00
N TYR A 6 -0.24 12.52 1.13
CA TYR A 6 0.72 12.53 0.01
C TYR A 6 0.67 11.26 -0.88
N ALA A 7 -0.48 10.57 -0.93
CA ALA A 7 -0.63 9.31 -1.64
C ALA A 7 -0.35 9.44 -3.14
N PHE A 8 -0.77 10.56 -3.75
CA PHE A 8 -0.50 10.85 -5.16
C PHE A 8 0.99 11.09 -5.42
N GLU A 9 1.67 11.80 -4.53
CA GLU A 9 3.11 12.03 -4.62
C GLU A 9 3.90 10.72 -4.44
N MET A 10 3.42 9.80 -3.60
CA MET A 10 3.98 8.45 -3.50
C MET A 10 3.75 7.65 -4.79
N GLN A 11 2.57 7.77 -5.43
CA GLN A 11 2.32 7.18 -6.75
C GLN A 11 3.32 7.72 -7.78
N LEU A 12 3.59 9.03 -7.80
CA LEU A 12 4.58 9.64 -8.70
C LEU A 12 6.00 9.12 -8.40
N LEU A 13 6.38 8.99 -7.13
CA LEU A 13 7.70 8.50 -6.74
C LEU A 13 7.92 7.04 -7.18
N LEU A 14 6.87 6.21 -7.13
CA LEU A 14 6.91 4.83 -7.59
C LEU A 14 6.67 4.67 -9.09
N HIS A 15 6.51 5.78 -9.83
CA HIS A 15 6.36 5.73 -11.27
C HIS A 15 7.73 5.74 -11.97
N PRO A 16 8.05 4.78 -12.86
CA PRO A 16 9.37 4.70 -13.49
C PRO A 16 9.84 5.98 -14.19
N ASN A 17 8.91 6.71 -14.79
CA ASN A 17 9.20 7.97 -15.50
C ASN A 17 9.15 9.23 -14.61
N PHE A 18 8.57 9.17 -13.40
CA PHE A 18 8.34 10.36 -12.56
C PHE A 18 8.99 10.27 -11.17
N LYS A 19 9.82 9.25 -10.92
CA LYS A 19 10.49 8.97 -9.65
C LYS A 19 11.50 10.00 -9.12
N ASN A 20 11.49 11.21 -9.67
CA ASN A 20 12.36 12.30 -9.24
C ASN A 20 11.56 13.29 -8.35
N PRO A 21 11.73 13.25 -7.02
CA PRO A 21 11.04 14.17 -6.11
C PRO A 21 11.52 15.63 -6.28
N ASP A 22 12.76 15.84 -6.73
CA ASP A 22 13.29 17.17 -7.07
C ASP A 22 12.78 17.69 -8.42
N GLY A 23 12.07 16.86 -9.17
CA GLY A 23 11.47 17.18 -10.45
C GLY A 23 10.14 17.92 -10.32
N ALA A 24 9.04 17.21 -10.60
CA ALA A 24 7.72 17.81 -10.67
C ALA A 24 7.21 18.31 -9.31
N ILE A 25 7.41 17.52 -8.26
CA ILE A 25 6.91 17.81 -6.90
C ILE A 25 7.54 19.10 -6.37
N LYS A 26 8.88 19.22 -6.44
CA LYS A 26 9.59 20.44 -6.04
C LYS A 26 9.05 21.67 -6.77
N LYS A 27 8.90 21.60 -8.10
CA LYS A 27 8.38 22.73 -8.89
C LYS A 27 6.98 23.15 -8.45
N ILE A 28 6.10 22.20 -8.17
CA ILE A 28 4.73 22.48 -7.72
C ILE A 28 4.75 23.11 -6.33
N VAL A 29 5.44 22.50 -5.36
CA VAL A 29 5.53 23.03 -3.99
C VAL A 29 6.11 24.44 -3.98
N MET A 30 7.20 24.67 -4.73
CA MET A 30 7.80 26.00 -4.86
C MET A 30 6.82 27.01 -5.43
N LYS A 31 6.16 26.70 -6.55
CA LYS A 31 5.21 27.62 -7.21
C LYS A 31 4.02 27.93 -6.31
N CYS A 32 3.41 26.94 -5.67
CA CYS A 32 2.26 27.16 -4.79
C CYS A 32 2.62 28.06 -3.60
N ASN A 33 3.78 27.85 -2.97
CA ASN A 33 4.22 28.68 -1.86
C ASN A 33 4.55 30.11 -2.29
N LEU A 34 5.24 30.29 -3.41
CA LEU A 34 5.55 31.63 -3.94
C LEU A 34 4.28 32.38 -4.35
N GLN A 35 3.28 31.70 -4.91
CA GLN A 35 1.98 32.29 -5.26
C GLN A 35 1.20 32.77 -4.02
N LEU A 36 1.41 32.13 -2.88
CA LEU A 36 0.84 32.53 -1.58
C LEU A 36 1.68 33.60 -0.87
N GLY A 37 2.73 34.12 -1.51
CA GLY A 37 3.57 35.20 -0.97
C GLY A 37 4.72 34.73 -0.07
N ALA A 38 4.96 33.42 0.06
CA ALA A 38 6.09 32.91 0.82
C ALA A 38 7.43 33.30 0.17
N THR A 39 8.48 33.44 0.97
CA THR A 39 9.83 33.65 0.44
C THR A 39 10.40 32.37 -0.16
N GLN A 40 11.43 32.50 -1.01
CA GLN A 40 12.15 31.36 -1.58
C GLN A 40 12.66 30.38 -0.51
N LYS A 41 13.23 30.91 0.59
CA LYS A 41 13.75 30.09 1.70
C LYS A 41 12.65 29.29 2.40
N VAL A 42 11.49 29.91 2.60
CA VAL A 42 10.32 29.23 3.22
C VAL A 42 9.79 28.14 2.29
N ALA A 43 9.66 28.44 0.99
CA ALA A 43 9.22 27.46 0.01
C ALA A 43 10.17 26.24 -0.08
N GLU A 44 11.48 26.44 0.04
CA GLU A 44 12.47 25.35 0.10
C GLU A 44 12.32 24.50 1.36
N ARG A 45 12.12 25.12 2.54
CA ARG A 45 11.83 24.37 3.78
C ARG A 45 10.55 23.55 3.66
N HIS A 46 9.50 24.12 3.07
CA HIS A 46 8.25 23.41 2.83
C HIS A 46 8.44 22.23 1.89
N TYR A 47 9.24 22.40 0.83
CA TYR A 47 9.61 21.29 -0.04
C TYR A 47 10.34 20.17 0.71
N GLU A 48 11.33 20.49 1.54
CA GLU A 48 12.04 19.46 2.33
C GLU A 48 11.12 18.72 3.31
N LYS A 49 10.11 19.42 3.85
CA LYS A 49 9.09 18.80 4.70
C LYS A 49 8.20 17.84 3.91
N VAL A 50 7.70 18.27 2.74
CA VAL A 50 6.90 17.43 1.83
C VAL A 50 7.70 16.21 1.37
N ARG A 51 8.95 16.42 0.96
CA ARG A 51 9.86 15.36 0.53
C ARG A 51 9.99 14.31 1.64
N ARG A 52 10.27 14.71 2.87
CA ARG A 52 10.35 13.79 4.02
C ARG A 52 9.07 12.98 4.21
N TYR A 53 7.90 13.62 4.22
CA TYR A 53 6.62 12.90 4.38
C TYR A 53 6.39 11.83 3.31
N ILE A 54 6.75 12.10 2.05
CA ILE A 54 6.61 11.14 0.96
C ILE A 54 7.53 9.93 1.17
N LEU A 55 8.81 10.18 1.48
CA LEU A 55 9.79 9.11 1.66
C LEU A 55 9.45 8.26 2.90
N ASP A 56 9.11 8.91 4.01
CA ASP A 56 8.77 8.24 5.27
C ASP A 56 7.48 7.44 5.14
N GLY A 57 6.49 7.93 4.37
CA GLY A 57 5.27 7.18 4.09
C GLY A 57 5.53 5.91 3.29
N ILE A 58 6.43 5.94 2.29
CA ILE A 58 6.83 4.73 1.56
C ILE A 58 7.60 3.77 2.47
N ARG A 59 8.55 4.25 3.27
CA ARG A 59 9.27 3.40 4.23
C ARG A 59 8.33 2.73 5.23
N LYS A 60 7.34 3.48 5.72
CA LYS A 60 6.31 2.92 6.60
C LYS A 60 5.60 1.78 5.90
N LEU A 61 5.10 2.00 4.68
CA LEU A 61 4.46 0.93 3.91
C LEU A 61 5.38 -0.26 3.64
N MET A 62 6.68 -0.04 3.40
CA MET A 62 7.67 -1.12 3.27
C MET A 62 7.75 -1.97 4.53
N SER A 63 7.71 -1.35 5.71
CA SER A 63 7.69 -2.05 7.00
C SER A 63 6.41 -2.86 7.20
N GLU A 64 5.25 -2.31 6.83
CA GLU A 64 3.94 -2.97 6.97
C GLU A 64 3.81 -4.19 6.05
N VAL A 65 4.37 -4.12 4.83
CA VAL A 65 4.32 -5.24 3.88
C VAL A 65 5.45 -6.24 4.08
N ASP A 66 6.40 -5.97 4.97
CA ASP A 66 7.50 -6.88 5.25
C ASP A 66 7.05 -8.03 6.15
N THR A 67 6.43 -9.03 5.54
CA THR A 67 5.87 -10.20 6.24
C THR A 67 6.93 -11.25 6.60
N THR A 68 8.23 -10.94 6.61
CA THR A 68 9.22 -11.94 7.05
C THR A 68 8.90 -12.37 8.49
N PRO A 69 8.60 -13.66 8.73
CA PRO A 69 8.24 -14.13 10.06
C PRO A 69 9.36 -13.82 11.04
N SER A 70 9.01 -13.27 12.21
CA SER A 70 9.95 -13.09 13.30
C SER A 70 10.40 -14.38 14.00
N ASP A 71 9.98 -15.54 13.52
CA ASP A 71 10.16 -16.81 14.20
C ASP A 71 11.31 -17.67 13.64
N PRO A 72 12.01 -18.41 14.52
CA PRO A 72 13.04 -19.34 14.11
C PRO A 72 12.43 -20.43 13.23
N GLU A 73 13.13 -20.73 12.15
CA GLU A 73 12.84 -21.85 11.26
C GLU A 73 12.58 -23.10 12.11
N VAL A 74 11.33 -23.58 12.15
CA VAL A 74 11.00 -24.88 12.74
C VAL A 74 11.63 -25.92 11.80
N VAL A 75 12.90 -26.24 12.07
CA VAL A 75 13.60 -27.34 11.42
C VAL A 75 12.87 -28.60 11.83
N ALA A 76 12.17 -29.22 10.89
CA ALA A 76 11.59 -30.54 11.07
C ALA A 76 12.70 -31.48 11.56
N PRO A 77 12.46 -32.32 12.59
CA PRO A 77 13.48 -33.21 13.11
C PRO A 77 14.00 -34.09 11.96
N PRO A 78 15.33 -34.21 11.78
CA PRO A 78 15.89 -35.01 10.70
C PRO A 78 15.45 -36.47 10.88
N PRO A 79 15.22 -37.21 9.77
CA PRO A 79 14.82 -38.60 9.85
C PRO A 79 15.89 -39.40 10.59
N ALA A 80 15.48 -40.25 11.53
CA ALA A 80 16.35 -41.06 12.36
C ALA A 80 17.23 -41.98 11.48
N ALA A 81 18.41 -41.49 11.11
CA ALA A 81 19.43 -42.29 10.46
C ALA A 81 20.27 -42.95 11.55
N VAL A 82 20.17 -44.27 11.63
CA VAL A 82 20.94 -45.10 12.57
C VAL A 82 22.38 -45.16 12.07
N PHE A 83 23.24 -44.29 12.58
CA PHE A 83 24.69 -44.39 12.40
C PHE A 83 25.35 -44.86 13.70
N SER A 84 26.45 -45.58 13.54
CA SER A 84 27.28 -46.14 14.62
C SER A 84 27.78 -45.05 15.57
N GLU A 85 27.68 -45.34 16.87
CA GLU A 85 28.05 -44.47 18.01
C GLU A 85 29.44 -43.84 17.85
N ASP A 86 30.40 -44.56 17.27
CA ASP A 86 31.79 -44.13 17.08
C ASP A 86 31.97 -43.02 16.03
N LEU A 87 31.02 -42.83 15.11
CA LEU A 87 31.04 -41.73 14.13
C LEU A 87 30.33 -40.47 14.64
N MET A 88 29.51 -40.60 15.68
CA MET A 88 28.74 -39.49 16.25
C MET A 88 29.65 -38.56 17.05
N GLU A 89 30.66 -39.08 17.73
CA GLU A 89 31.63 -38.30 18.51
C GLU A 89 32.46 -37.34 17.63
N LEU A 90 32.78 -37.70 16.38
CA LEU A 90 33.59 -36.87 15.48
C LEU A 90 32.82 -35.66 14.89
N PHE A 91 31.48 -35.72 14.87
CA PHE A 91 30.61 -34.64 14.36
C PHE A 91 29.83 -33.92 15.47
N SER A 92 29.91 -34.39 16.73
CA SER A 92 29.26 -33.74 17.88
C SER A 92 29.94 -32.43 18.29
N GLU A 93 31.21 -32.23 17.90
CA GLU A 93 31.98 -31.03 18.27
C GLU A 93 31.64 -29.80 17.42
N THR A 94 30.86 -29.94 16.34
CA THR A 94 30.53 -28.84 15.42
C THR A 94 29.04 -28.58 15.23
N ALA A 95 28.16 -29.37 15.87
CA ALA A 95 26.71 -29.31 15.64
C ALA A 95 25.93 -28.43 16.64
N ASP A 96 26.55 -27.94 17.71
CA ASP A 96 25.86 -27.22 18.80
C ASP A 96 26.13 -25.71 18.84
N GLU A 97 26.76 -25.13 17.81
CA GLU A 97 26.81 -23.67 17.65
C GLU A 97 25.57 -23.19 16.89
N VAL A 98 24.37 -23.45 17.44
CA VAL A 98 23.18 -22.68 17.09
C VAL A 98 23.39 -21.30 17.69
N THR A 99 23.98 -20.40 16.91
CA THR A 99 24.10 -18.99 17.26
C THR A 99 22.72 -18.50 17.69
N PRO A 100 22.55 -17.99 18.91
CA PRO A 100 21.25 -17.48 19.34
C PRO A 100 20.76 -16.45 18.31
N PRO A 101 19.46 -16.43 17.98
CA PRO A 101 18.93 -15.46 17.05
C PRO A 101 19.37 -14.06 17.50
N PRO A 102 19.79 -13.20 16.56
CA PRO A 102 20.30 -11.88 16.90
C PRO A 102 19.25 -11.13 17.74
N PRO A 103 19.68 -10.28 18.69
CA PRO A 103 18.78 -9.47 19.49
C PRO A 103 17.71 -8.79 18.63
N VAL A 104 16.51 -8.63 19.17
CA VAL A 104 15.38 -7.99 18.45
C VAL A 104 15.79 -6.62 17.88
N GLU A 105 16.59 -5.86 18.61
CA GLU A 105 17.16 -4.58 18.16
C GLU A 105 18.02 -4.75 16.89
N THR A 106 18.89 -5.75 16.86
CA THR A 106 19.73 -6.07 15.70
C THR A 106 18.89 -6.50 14.50
N ARG A 107 17.81 -7.25 14.73
CA ARG A 107 16.88 -7.67 13.68
C ARG A 107 16.13 -6.48 13.07
N THR A 108 15.62 -5.57 13.90
CA THR A 108 14.95 -4.34 13.44
C THR A 108 15.90 -3.45 12.66
N MET A 109 17.15 -3.31 13.14
CA MET A 109 18.18 -2.54 12.43
C MET A 109 18.51 -3.16 11.06
N MET A 110 18.62 -4.49 10.98
CA MET A 110 18.83 -5.19 9.71
C MET A 110 17.65 -5.04 8.74
N ALA A 111 16.40 -5.05 9.24
CA ALA A 111 15.22 -4.83 8.41
C ALA A 111 15.18 -3.41 7.84
N GLN A 112 15.47 -2.40 8.68
CA GLN A 112 15.58 -1.00 8.25
C GLN A 112 16.66 -0.82 7.19
N LEU A 113 17.84 -1.41 7.40
CA LEU A 113 18.95 -1.30 6.46
C LEU A 113 18.63 -1.92 5.10
N ARG A 114 17.93 -3.06 5.08
CA ARG A 114 17.43 -3.69 3.83
C ARG A 114 16.39 -2.82 3.11
N MET A 115 15.50 -2.18 3.86
CA MET A 115 14.51 -1.26 3.30
C MET A 115 15.19 -0.04 2.65
N ASP A 116 16.14 0.56 3.36
CA ASP A 116 16.90 1.71 2.84
C ASP A 116 17.73 1.33 1.61
N GLU A 117 18.40 0.18 1.60
CA GLU A 117 19.12 -0.32 0.43
C GLU A 117 18.21 -0.52 -0.80
N GLU A 118 17.03 -1.11 -0.60
CA GLU A 118 16.07 -1.34 -1.67
C GLU A 118 15.53 -0.02 -2.22
N PHE A 119 15.25 0.93 -1.34
CA PHE A 119 14.74 2.24 -1.70
C PHE A 119 15.79 3.11 -2.40
N ASP A 120 17.03 3.12 -1.90
CA ASP A 120 18.15 3.82 -2.53
C ASP A 120 18.45 3.25 -3.92
N ARG A 121 18.40 1.92 -4.06
CA ARG A 121 18.49 1.26 -5.37
C ARG A 121 17.40 1.75 -6.31
N TRP A 122 16.16 1.90 -5.86
CA TRP A 122 15.07 2.41 -6.69
C TRP A 122 15.32 3.84 -7.18
N ILE A 123 15.74 4.74 -6.28
CA ILE A 123 15.98 6.15 -6.60
C ILE A 123 17.15 6.29 -7.58
N THR A 124 18.21 5.49 -7.40
CA THR A 124 19.45 5.62 -8.18
C THR A 124 19.42 4.89 -9.53
N THR A 125 18.71 3.77 -9.64
CA THR A 125 18.72 2.93 -10.86
C THR A 125 17.96 3.62 -11.99
N PRO A 126 18.53 3.99 -13.15
CA PRO A 126 17.73 4.58 -14.23
C PRO A 126 16.71 3.58 -14.80
N THR A 127 15.43 3.93 -14.82
CA THR A 127 14.35 3.04 -15.28
C THR A 127 13.34 3.80 -16.13
N THR A 128 12.75 3.14 -17.13
CA THR A 128 11.63 3.69 -17.91
C THR A 128 10.59 2.61 -18.16
N LEU A 129 9.34 3.01 -18.38
CA LEU A 129 8.31 2.09 -18.85
C LEU A 129 8.67 1.61 -20.26
N ARG A 130 8.91 0.31 -20.41
CA ARG A 130 9.16 -0.30 -21.73
C ARG A 130 7.87 -0.21 -22.57
N ALA A 131 8.01 0.20 -23.82
CA ALA A 131 6.96 0.04 -24.81
C ALA A 131 6.79 -1.45 -25.12
N VAL A 132 5.56 -1.95 -25.13
CA VAL A 132 5.20 -3.32 -25.55
C VAL A 132 5.16 -3.39 -27.07
N ARG A 133 4.66 -2.32 -27.71
CA ARG A 133 4.59 -2.08 -29.17
C ARG A 133 4.67 -0.58 -29.43
N GLN A 134 4.82 -0.13 -30.69
CA GLN A 134 4.72 1.30 -31.02
C GLN A 134 3.38 1.85 -30.51
N GLY A 135 3.44 2.75 -29.52
CA GLY A 135 2.26 3.40 -28.93
C GLY A 135 1.64 2.72 -27.72
N GLU A 136 2.01 1.48 -27.37
CA GLU A 136 1.49 0.77 -26.19
C GLU A 136 2.55 0.69 -25.08
N PHE A 137 2.34 1.42 -23.99
CA PHE A 137 3.20 1.35 -22.80
C PHE A 137 2.69 0.27 -21.84
N LYS A 138 3.61 -0.46 -21.19
CA LYS A 138 3.24 -1.31 -20.04
C LYS A 138 2.62 -0.44 -18.94
N SER A 139 1.59 -0.95 -18.28
CA SER A 139 1.07 -0.32 -17.07
C SER A 139 2.13 -0.30 -15.96
N VAL A 140 2.02 0.64 -15.03
CA VAL A 140 2.94 0.74 -13.89
C VAL A 140 2.88 -0.51 -13.01
N LEU A 141 1.70 -1.08 -12.81
CA LEU A 141 1.54 -2.34 -12.08
C LEU A 141 2.21 -3.51 -12.81
N ALA A 142 2.15 -3.58 -14.14
CA ALA A 142 2.86 -4.61 -14.90
C ALA A 142 4.39 -4.44 -14.84
N TYR A 143 4.88 -3.19 -14.71
CA TYR A 143 6.29 -2.94 -14.44
C TYR A 143 6.68 -3.51 -13.07
N TRP A 144 5.95 -3.17 -12.01
CA TRP A 144 6.26 -3.63 -10.66
C TRP A 144 6.12 -5.15 -10.49
N HIS A 145 5.14 -5.76 -11.15
CA HIS A 145 5.02 -7.22 -11.20
C HIS A 145 6.29 -7.86 -11.77
N ARG A 146 6.78 -7.37 -12.91
CA ARG A 146 8.02 -7.89 -13.51
C ARG A 146 9.23 -7.70 -12.59
N GLN A 147 9.33 -6.55 -11.92
CA GLN A 147 10.42 -6.30 -10.97
C GLN A 147 10.41 -7.27 -9.78
N SER A 148 9.21 -7.71 -9.37
CA SER A 148 9.03 -8.77 -8.38
C SER A 148 9.47 -10.13 -8.93
N ASP A 149 9.04 -10.50 -10.14
CA ASP A 149 9.39 -11.78 -10.77
C ASP A 149 10.90 -11.93 -11.02
N GLU A 150 11.55 -10.83 -11.41
CA GLU A 150 13.01 -10.76 -11.64
C GLU A 150 13.82 -10.76 -10.33
N GLY A 151 13.17 -10.61 -9.17
CA GLY A 151 13.83 -10.52 -7.86
C GLY A 151 14.63 -9.23 -7.65
N THR A 152 14.41 -8.21 -8.49
CA THR A 152 15.14 -6.92 -8.41
C THR A 152 14.78 -6.16 -7.14
N PHE A 153 13.50 -6.21 -6.77
CA PHE A 153 12.89 -5.53 -5.63
C PHE A 153 11.92 -6.49 -4.94
N ARG A 154 11.94 -6.52 -3.60
CA ARG A 154 11.09 -7.42 -2.81
C ARG A 154 9.89 -6.68 -2.21
N LEU A 155 10.14 -5.53 -1.59
CA LEU A 155 9.13 -4.78 -0.83
C LEU A 155 8.43 -3.74 -1.72
N LEU A 156 9.16 -3.05 -2.58
CA LEU A 156 8.60 -1.98 -3.41
C LEU A 156 7.47 -2.42 -4.36
N PRO A 157 7.49 -3.63 -4.97
CA PRO A 157 6.33 -4.10 -5.74
C PRO A 157 5.07 -4.26 -4.89
N LEU A 158 5.20 -4.67 -3.62
CA LEU A 158 4.08 -4.79 -2.69
C LEU A 158 3.56 -3.41 -2.29
N VAL A 159 4.46 -2.48 -1.95
CA VAL A 159 4.10 -1.08 -1.68
C VAL A 159 3.41 -0.44 -2.87
N ALA A 160 3.92 -0.66 -4.09
CA ALA A 160 3.30 -0.14 -5.30
C ALA A 160 1.87 -0.66 -5.47
N ARG A 161 1.59 -1.94 -5.18
CA ARG A 161 0.22 -2.47 -5.22
C ARG A 161 -0.71 -1.75 -4.26
N VAL A 162 -0.28 -1.51 -3.02
CA VAL A 162 -1.05 -0.76 -2.03
C VAL A 162 -1.29 0.66 -2.52
N VAL A 163 -0.23 1.38 -2.91
CA VAL A 163 -0.30 2.78 -3.30
C VAL A 163 -1.14 3.02 -4.56
N TYR A 164 -1.04 2.15 -5.56
CA TYR A 164 -1.82 2.24 -6.79
C TYR A 164 -3.24 1.64 -6.68
N SER A 165 -3.57 0.95 -5.59
CA SER A 165 -4.97 0.59 -5.29
C SER A 165 -5.79 1.78 -4.77
N MET A 166 -5.13 2.84 -4.33
CA MET A 166 -5.80 4.06 -3.90
C MET A 166 -6.26 4.86 -5.12
N PRO A 167 -7.57 5.04 -5.34
CA PRO A 167 -8.07 5.85 -6.44
C PRO A 167 -7.72 7.32 -6.20
N ALA A 168 -7.28 8.01 -7.25
CA ALA A 168 -6.96 9.44 -7.16
C ALA A 168 -8.21 10.35 -7.02
N SER A 169 -9.42 9.80 -7.17
CA SER A 169 -10.67 10.55 -7.14
C SER A 169 -11.86 9.67 -6.73
N SER A 170 -12.83 10.29 -6.06
CA SER A 170 -14.16 9.71 -5.80
C SER A 170 -15.03 9.57 -7.05
N ALA A 171 -14.63 10.11 -8.20
CA ALA A 171 -15.44 10.07 -9.43
C ALA A 171 -15.82 8.64 -9.88
N GLN A 172 -15.07 7.62 -9.45
CA GLN A 172 -15.42 6.22 -9.71
C GLN A 172 -16.62 5.77 -8.86
N ILE A 173 -16.57 6.00 -7.54
CA ILE A 173 -17.70 5.70 -6.65
C ILE A 173 -18.93 6.57 -6.96
N GLU A 174 -18.75 7.81 -7.42
CA GLU A 174 -19.86 8.66 -7.87
C GLU A 174 -20.60 8.09 -9.10
N ARG A 175 -19.86 7.49 -10.05
CA ARG A 175 -20.50 6.80 -11.19
C ARG A 175 -21.28 5.58 -10.73
N ASP A 176 -20.75 4.83 -9.78
CA ASP A 176 -21.41 3.65 -9.21
C ASP A 176 -22.67 4.07 -8.44
N PHE A 177 -22.61 5.14 -7.64
CA PHE A 177 -23.77 5.73 -6.98
C PHE A 177 -24.80 6.30 -7.97
N GLY A 178 -24.36 6.88 -9.08
CA GLY A 178 -25.28 7.34 -10.14
C GLY A 178 -26.05 6.18 -10.78
N MET A 179 -25.40 5.01 -10.92
CA MET A 179 -26.06 3.79 -11.38
C MET A 179 -27.03 3.24 -10.34
N ALA A 180 -26.58 3.13 -9.08
CA ALA A 180 -27.41 2.69 -7.96
C ALA A 180 -28.61 3.62 -7.70
N GLY A 181 -28.44 4.92 -7.97
CA GLY A 181 -29.47 5.95 -7.92
C GLY A 181 -30.72 5.59 -8.73
N ARG A 182 -30.57 4.84 -9.82
CA ARG A 182 -31.69 4.37 -10.64
C ARG A 182 -32.54 3.28 -9.97
N MET A 183 -32.02 2.62 -8.93
CA MET A 183 -32.66 1.53 -8.18
C MET A 183 -33.33 2.00 -6.88
N VAL A 184 -33.19 3.29 -6.52
CA VAL A 184 -33.71 3.89 -5.27
C VAL A 184 -34.79 4.95 -5.49
N VAL A 185 -35.07 5.33 -6.74
CA VAL A 185 -36.05 6.39 -7.04
C VAL A 185 -37.50 5.86 -7.01
N PRO A 186 -38.46 6.54 -6.36
CA PRO A 186 -39.83 6.04 -6.19
C PRO A 186 -40.59 5.73 -7.50
N HIS A 187 -40.21 6.35 -8.62
CA HIS A 187 -40.85 6.16 -9.92
C HIS A 187 -40.32 4.95 -10.70
N ARG A 188 -39.25 4.29 -10.23
CA ARG A 188 -38.72 3.05 -10.82
C ARG A 188 -38.20 2.15 -9.70
N SER A 189 -38.94 1.08 -9.44
CA SER A 189 -38.50 -0.09 -8.66
C SER A 189 -37.71 0.25 -7.39
N SER A 190 -38.41 0.65 -6.32
CA SER A 190 -37.79 0.75 -4.99
C SER A 190 -37.38 -0.65 -4.53
N LEU A 191 -36.11 -0.99 -4.74
CA LEU A 191 -35.54 -2.25 -4.26
C LEU A 191 -35.15 -2.10 -2.79
N ALA A 192 -35.22 -3.21 -2.05
CA ALA A 192 -34.69 -3.25 -0.69
C ALA A 192 -33.16 -2.98 -0.69
N PRO A 193 -32.59 -2.35 0.37
CA PRO A 193 -31.17 -1.97 0.42
C PRO A 193 -30.19 -3.10 0.06
N TYR A 194 -30.41 -4.31 0.61
CA TYR A 194 -29.56 -5.48 0.34
C TYR A 194 -29.54 -5.88 -1.15
N ASN A 195 -30.64 -5.66 -1.88
CA ASN A 195 -30.69 -5.93 -3.32
C ASN A 195 -29.92 -4.88 -4.12
N ILE A 196 -29.88 -3.63 -3.64
CA ILE A 196 -29.09 -2.56 -4.25
C ILE A 196 -27.61 -2.84 -4.06
N ASP A 197 -27.19 -3.23 -2.86
CA ASP A 197 -25.79 -3.58 -2.55
C ASP A 197 -25.30 -4.74 -3.41
N MET A 198 -26.08 -5.84 -3.44
CA MET A 198 -25.74 -7.02 -4.24
C MET A 198 -25.73 -6.73 -5.74
N SER A 199 -26.71 -5.96 -6.25
CA SER A 199 -26.75 -5.60 -7.67
C SER A 199 -25.59 -4.71 -8.07
N THR A 200 -25.22 -3.76 -7.20
CA THR A 200 -24.05 -2.88 -7.41
C THR A 200 -22.77 -3.69 -7.39
N PHE A 201 -22.58 -4.58 -6.40
CA PHE A 201 -21.42 -5.46 -6.32
C PHE A 201 -21.26 -6.34 -7.56
N LEU A 202 -22.33 -7.03 -7.99
CA LEU A 202 -22.30 -7.89 -9.17
C LEU A 202 -22.03 -7.09 -10.45
N ASN A 203 -22.62 -5.91 -10.58
CA ASN A 203 -22.39 -5.05 -11.73
C ASN A 203 -20.94 -4.55 -11.82
N CYS A 204 -20.36 -4.12 -10.70
CA CYS A 204 -18.96 -3.67 -10.65
C CYS A 204 -17.97 -4.83 -10.87
N ASN A 205 -18.38 -6.07 -10.61
CA ASN A 205 -17.56 -7.28 -10.72
C ASN A 205 -18.05 -8.23 -11.84
N ARG A 206 -18.73 -7.72 -12.87
CA ARG A 206 -19.32 -8.53 -13.96
C ARG A 206 -18.32 -9.43 -14.69
N GLU A 207 -17.03 -9.10 -14.64
CA GLU A 207 -15.95 -9.88 -15.25
C GLU A 207 -15.66 -11.17 -14.46
N TYR A 208 -16.01 -11.20 -13.17
CA TYR A 208 -15.83 -12.35 -12.29
C TYR A 208 -17.07 -13.23 -12.16
N CYS A 209 -18.25 -12.70 -12.48
CA CYS A 209 -19.52 -13.40 -12.33
C CYS A 209 -20.44 -13.14 -13.53
N ASP A 210 -20.65 -14.16 -14.35
CA ASP A 210 -21.67 -14.15 -15.39
C ASP A 210 -23.02 -14.58 -14.81
N ILE A 211 -23.83 -13.60 -14.43
CA ILE A 211 -25.17 -13.83 -13.86
C ILE A 211 -26.09 -14.64 -14.80
N THR A 212 -25.80 -14.69 -16.10
CA THR A 212 -26.60 -15.46 -17.06
C THR A 212 -26.33 -16.97 -16.97
N GLN A 213 -25.21 -17.35 -16.34
CA GLN A 213 -24.84 -18.74 -16.09
C GLN A 213 -25.32 -19.24 -14.72
N CYS A 214 -25.88 -18.36 -13.88
CA CYS A 214 -26.39 -18.76 -12.58
C CYS A 214 -27.76 -19.47 -12.72
N PRO A 215 -27.93 -20.69 -12.17
CA PRO A 215 -29.23 -21.37 -12.20
C PRO A 215 -30.26 -20.57 -11.41
N LYS A 216 -31.47 -20.46 -11.96
CA LYS A 216 -32.57 -19.77 -11.30
C LYS A 216 -32.94 -20.52 -10.02
N LEU A 217 -32.93 -19.83 -8.88
CA LEU A 217 -33.39 -20.38 -7.61
C LEU A 217 -34.89 -20.69 -7.69
N SER A 218 -35.31 -21.77 -7.05
CA SER A 218 -36.74 -22.04 -6.86
C SER A 218 -37.32 -21.05 -5.85
N ALA A 219 -38.62 -20.79 -5.92
CA ALA A 219 -39.29 -19.88 -4.98
C ALA A 219 -39.06 -20.30 -3.51
N ASP A 220 -39.03 -21.61 -3.26
CA ASP A 220 -38.85 -22.18 -1.92
C ASP A 220 -37.43 -21.99 -1.38
N THR A 221 -36.40 -22.01 -2.25
CA THR A 221 -35.00 -21.79 -1.83
C THR A 221 -34.60 -20.32 -1.83
N ALA A 222 -35.35 -19.44 -2.50
CA ALA A 222 -35.01 -18.02 -2.60
C ALA A 222 -35.09 -17.30 -1.24
N SER A 223 -36.07 -17.64 -0.41
CA SER A 223 -36.24 -17.06 0.93
C SER A 223 -35.12 -17.46 1.90
N GLU A 224 -34.54 -18.65 1.74
CA GLU A 224 -33.44 -19.17 2.55
C GLU A 224 -32.06 -18.69 2.10
N ARG A 225 -31.97 -18.16 0.86
CA ARG A 225 -30.71 -17.72 0.23
C ARG A 225 -30.62 -16.21 0.06
N ILE A 226 -31.45 -15.45 0.76
CA ILE A 226 -31.32 -13.99 0.84
C ILE A 226 -29.96 -13.71 1.49
N PRO A 227 -29.06 -13.00 0.81
CA PRO A 227 -27.80 -12.60 1.42
C PRO A 227 -28.13 -11.80 2.68
N SER A 228 -27.70 -12.27 3.84
CA SER A 228 -27.55 -11.39 4.98
C SER A 228 -26.65 -10.26 4.49
N ASN A 229 -27.05 -9.00 4.69
CA ASN A 229 -26.17 -7.85 4.44
C ASN A 229 -24.75 -8.24 4.84
N MET A 230 -23.76 -7.93 4.00
CA MET A 230 -22.37 -7.99 4.43
C MET A 230 -22.20 -6.99 5.57
N MET A 231 -22.58 -7.40 6.77
CA MET A 231 -22.11 -6.84 8.01
C MET A 231 -20.67 -7.32 8.07
N VAL A 232 -19.81 -6.70 7.26
CA VAL A 232 -18.39 -6.68 7.59
C VAL A 232 -18.38 -5.97 8.93
N SER A 233 -18.20 -6.73 10.00
CA SER A 233 -18.02 -6.14 11.30
C SER A 233 -16.80 -5.24 11.17
N MET A 234 -17.03 -3.93 11.01
CA MET A 234 -15.98 -2.94 11.18
C MET A 234 -15.58 -2.85 12.67
N GLU A 235 -16.22 -3.66 13.52
CA GLU A 235 -15.75 -4.09 14.83
C GLU A 235 -14.74 -5.24 14.70
N ARG A 236 -13.79 -5.16 13.77
CA ARG A 236 -12.44 -5.48 14.24
C ARG A 236 -12.03 -4.20 14.89
N GLU A 237 -11.76 -4.25 16.20
CA GLU A 237 -10.80 -3.33 16.79
C GLU A 237 -9.74 -3.16 15.72
N LEU A 238 -9.69 -1.97 15.11
CA LEU A 238 -8.61 -1.65 14.21
C LEU A 238 -7.40 -1.85 15.10
N ASP A 239 -6.74 -3.01 15.00
CA ASP A 239 -5.39 -3.14 15.49
C ASP A 239 -4.72 -1.87 14.98
N ASP A 240 -4.07 -1.14 15.87
CA ASP A 240 -3.58 0.21 15.61
C ASP A 240 -2.73 0.28 14.29
N ASP A 241 -2.27 -0.88 13.80
CA ASP A 241 -1.67 -1.13 12.49
C ASP A 241 -2.58 -0.85 11.27
N PHE A 242 -3.88 -1.20 11.25
CA PHE A 242 -4.72 -0.92 10.06
C PHE A 242 -5.32 0.51 10.08
N GLY A 243 -5.49 1.09 11.28
CA GLY A 243 -5.81 2.52 11.46
C GLY A 243 -4.75 3.45 10.86
N SER A 244 -3.52 2.94 10.69
CA SER A 244 -2.40 3.57 9.96
C SER A 244 -2.79 4.02 8.54
N LEU A 245 -3.61 3.23 7.82
CA LEU A 245 -3.97 3.49 6.43
C LEU A 245 -5.08 4.53 6.27
N ALA A 246 -5.90 4.77 7.29
CA ALA A 246 -6.95 5.79 7.26
C ALA A 246 -6.40 7.20 7.03
N TYR A 247 -5.16 7.46 7.48
CA TYR A 247 -4.45 8.71 7.23
C TYR A 247 -4.01 8.90 5.77
N PHE A 248 -4.06 7.85 4.93
CA PHE A 248 -3.71 7.96 3.52
C PHE A 248 -4.87 8.47 2.63
N PHE A 249 -6.10 8.48 3.15
CA PHE A 249 -7.28 8.98 2.46
C PHE A 249 -7.64 10.38 2.98
N SER A 250 -6.86 11.39 2.62
CA SER A 250 -7.13 12.77 3.03
C SER A 250 -8.30 13.37 2.23
N SER A 251 -9.33 13.84 2.93
CA SER A 251 -10.51 14.53 2.39
C SER A 251 -10.49 16.05 2.61
N THR A 252 -9.39 16.61 3.11
CA THR A 252 -9.30 18.03 3.45
C THR A 252 -8.21 18.77 2.68
N SER A 253 -8.61 19.92 2.13
CA SER A 253 -7.74 20.89 1.47
C SER A 253 -6.70 21.45 2.42
N ILE A 254 -5.51 21.68 1.87
CA ILE A 254 -4.34 22.28 2.51
C ILE A 254 -4.67 23.64 3.14
N GLU A 255 -4.36 23.78 4.42
CA GLU A 255 -4.20 25.07 5.10
C GLU A 255 -2.69 25.28 5.32
N LEU A 256 -2.07 26.04 4.41
CA LEU A 256 -0.66 26.44 4.56
C LEU A 256 -0.63 27.58 5.58
N GLY A 257 -0.38 27.22 6.85
CA GLY A 257 -0.04 28.20 7.87
C GLY A 257 1.13 29.07 7.36
N LEU A 258 0.92 30.38 7.35
CA LEU A 258 1.90 31.37 6.93
C LEU A 258 2.74 31.90 8.10
N ASP A 259 2.53 31.37 9.31
CA ASP A 259 3.12 31.92 10.53
C ASP A 259 4.38 31.16 10.95
N ASP A 260 5.38 31.96 11.35
CA ASP A 260 6.79 31.63 11.55
C ASP A 260 7.10 31.19 13.00
N ASP A 261 6.09 30.84 13.81
CA ASP A 261 6.27 30.59 15.24
C ASP A 261 6.21 29.10 15.54
N GLU A 262 7.36 28.43 15.64
CA GLU A 262 7.65 27.25 16.49
C GLU A 262 9.09 26.77 16.23
N GLU A 263 10.10 27.60 16.55
CA GLU A 263 11.43 27.10 16.96
C GLU A 263 12.30 28.25 17.54
N ASP A 264 11.97 28.72 18.75
CA ASP A 264 12.91 29.51 19.57
C ASP A 264 12.73 29.27 21.09
N ARG A 265 12.25 28.07 21.46
CA ARG A 265 12.09 27.67 22.87
C ARG A 265 12.76 26.36 23.22
N LEU A 266 13.96 26.11 22.72
CA LEU A 266 14.85 25.08 23.30
C LEU A 266 16.33 25.50 23.22
N THR A 267 16.65 26.66 23.76
CA THR A 267 18.00 26.91 24.33
C THR A 267 17.88 27.88 25.50
N LEU A 268 17.70 27.32 26.70
CA LEU A 268 18.39 27.66 27.95
C LEU A 268 17.94 26.69 29.06
#